data_AF-A0A6G2QBF2-F1
#
_entry.id   AF-A0A6G2QBF2-F1
#
_cell.length_a   1.000
_cell.length_b   1.000
_cell.length_c   1.000
_cell.angle_alpha   90.00
_cell.angle_beta   90.00
_cell.angle_gamma   90.00
#
_symmetry.space_group_name_H-M   'P 1'
#
loop_
_entity.id
_entity.type
_entity.pdbx_description
1 polymer ?
#
loop_
_entity_poly.entity_id
_entity_poly.type
_entity_poly.pdbx_seq_one_letter_code
_entity_poly.pdbx_strand_id
1 'polypeptide(L)'
;MSVLTRDEAQLRAQLLDVHRYTVELDLTTGDETFDSRTVIRFTTRSDGDTFLEVKPAELRSVTLDGQPLDPDSLHEDRLPLKNLTAGEHELRAEASMRYSRTGEGMHRFTDPVDGETYLYTQLAMDDVQRVFPAFDQPDLKAVFEVSVKAPDEWTVLANGITERGADGIWRAAPTPPISTYLVAVAAGPWHSVRTEHRGLPFGIHCRRSLAPYLDVDTEEIFEVTRACYDRYHEKFEEPYPFDSYDQAFVPEFNAGAMEN
;
A
#
# COMPACT_ATOMS: atom_id res chain seq x y z
N MET A 1 -21.85 0.04 4.96
CA MET A 1 -20.50 -0.52 5.00
C MET A 1 -20.52 -1.65 6.00
N SER A 2 -20.32 -2.88 5.53
CA SER A 2 -20.24 -4.05 6.39
C SER A 2 -18.81 -4.14 6.93
N VAL A 3 -18.60 -3.62 8.14
CA VAL A 3 -17.31 -3.69 8.83
C VAL A 3 -17.00 -5.16 9.17
N LEU A 4 -15.74 -5.58 9.02
CA LEU A 4 -15.31 -6.93 9.40
C LEU A 4 -15.63 -7.18 10.88
N THR A 5 -16.48 -8.18 11.13
CA THR A 5 -16.85 -8.53 12.51
C THR A 5 -15.75 -9.37 13.16
N ARG A 6 -15.73 -9.39 14.48
CA ARG A 6 -14.78 -10.22 15.24
C ARG A 6 -14.88 -11.70 14.88
N ASP A 7 -16.10 -12.22 14.74
CA ASP A 7 -16.32 -13.64 14.43
C ASP A 7 -15.86 -13.97 13.01
N GLU A 8 -16.14 -13.10 12.03
CA GLU A 8 -15.60 -13.24 10.67
C GLU A 8 -14.07 -13.24 10.67
N ALA A 9 -13.44 -12.32 11.41
CA ALA A 9 -11.98 -12.24 11.49
C ALA A 9 -11.38 -13.52 12.10
N GLN A 10 -11.96 -14.02 13.19
CA GLN A 10 -11.51 -15.25 13.84
C GLN A 10 -11.68 -16.48 12.95
N LEU A 11 -12.81 -16.60 12.26
CA LEU A 11 -13.06 -17.70 11.32
C LEU A 11 -12.12 -17.62 10.12
N ARG A 12 -11.91 -16.43 9.56
CA ARG A 12 -10.98 -16.22 8.43
C ARG A 12 -9.53 -16.52 8.83
N ALA A 13 -9.08 -16.12 10.02
CA ALA A 13 -7.74 -16.44 10.51
C ALA A 13 -7.52 -17.94 10.76
N GLN A 14 -8.57 -18.68 11.12
CA GLN A 14 -8.52 -20.14 11.21
C GLN A 14 -8.51 -20.81 9.83
N LEU A 15 -9.19 -20.20 8.86
CA LEU A 15 -9.34 -20.75 7.52
C LEU A 15 -8.14 -20.46 6.61
N LEU A 16 -7.63 -19.22 6.61
CA LEU A 16 -6.66 -18.72 5.63
C LEU A 16 -5.25 -18.62 6.20
N ASP A 17 -4.28 -18.83 5.32
CA ASP A 17 -2.88 -18.49 5.48
C ASP A 17 -2.45 -17.70 4.24
N VAL A 18 -2.22 -16.39 4.38
CA VAL A 18 -1.98 -15.51 3.23
C VAL A 18 -0.49 -15.30 3.04
N HIS A 19 0.04 -15.69 1.88
CA HIS A 19 1.49 -15.76 1.67
C HIS A 19 2.03 -14.50 1.03
N ARG A 20 1.38 -14.03 -0.04
CA ARG A 20 1.90 -12.96 -0.89
C ARG A 20 0.80 -12.19 -1.60
N TYR A 21 1.02 -10.89 -1.71
CA TYR A 21 0.32 -9.98 -2.61
C TYR A 21 1.29 -9.47 -3.66
N THR A 22 0.92 -9.57 -4.94
CA THR A 22 1.54 -8.79 -6.01
C THR A 22 0.52 -7.72 -6.41
N VAL A 23 0.86 -6.44 -6.21
CA VAL A 23 -0.01 -5.30 -6.46
C VAL A 23 0.62 -4.42 -7.54
N GLU A 24 -0.07 -4.27 -8.67
CA GLU A 24 0.32 -3.39 -9.76
C GLU A 24 -0.64 -2.21 -9.82
N LEU A 25 -0.11 -1.00 -9.73
CA LEU A 25 -0.88 0.24 -9.81
C LEU A 25 -0.52 1.01 -11.09
N ASP A 26 -1.50 1.32 -11.94
CA ASP A 26 -1.32 2.23 -13.07
C ASP A 26 -1.94 3.58 -12.75
N LEU A 27 -1.09 4.55 -12.44
CA LEU A 27 -1.45 5.92 -12.06
C LEU A 27 -1.54 6.85 -13.29
N THR A 28 -1.48 6.30 -14.50
CA THR A 28 -1.50 7.07 -15.77
C THR A 28 -2.88 7.16 -16.43
N THR A 29 -3.93 6.66 -15.79
CA THR A 29 -5.28 6.53 -16.37
C THR A 29 -6.14 7.79 -16.28
N GLY A 30 -5.66 8.86 -15.63
CA GLY A 30 -6.33 10.15 -15.54
C GLY A 30 -6.40 10.70 -14.12
N ASP A 31 -7.32 11.64 -13.89
CA ASP A 31 -7.40 12.39 -12.62
C ASP A 31 -8.40 11.84 -11.60
N GLU A 32 -9.33 10.98 -12.03
CA GLU A 32 -10.40 10.45 -11.17
C GLU A 32 -10.15 9.01 -10.73
N THR A 33 -9.51 8.21 -11.57
CA THR A 33 -9.27 6.80 -11.31
C THR A 33 -7.84 6.38 -11.64
N PHE A 34 -7.42 5.28 -11.02
CA PHE A 34 -6.22 4.50 -11.32
C PHE A 34 -6.60 3.04 -11.52
N ASP A 35 -5.75 2.27 -12.20
CA ASP A 35 -5.96 0.83 -12.31
C ASP A 35 -5.17 0.09 -11.24
N SER A 36 -5.80 -0.95 -10.69
CA SER A 36 -5.23 -1.84 -9.69
C SER A 36 -5.37 -3.27 -10.19
N ARG A 37 -4.24 -3.98 -10.32
CA ARG A 37 -4.21 -5.42 -10.54
C ARG A 37 -3.57 -6.09 -9.36
N THR A 38 -4.28 -7.04 -8.77
CA THR A 38 -3.81 -7.74 -7.58
C THR A 38 -3.83 -9.24 -7.79
N VAL A 39 -2.73 -9.88 -7.42
CA VAL A 39 -2.62 -11.33 -7.29
C VAL A 39 -2.41 -11.65 -5.82
N ILE A 40 -3.26 -12.51 -5.25
CA ILE A 40 -3.17 -12.98 -3.87
C ILE A 40 -2.89 -14.47 -3.89
N ARG A 41 -1.81 -14.89 -3.25
CA ARG A 41 -1.48 -16.29 -3.03
C ARG A 41 -1.70 -16.65 -1.59
N PHE A 42 -2.53 -17.66 -1.34
CA PHE A 42 -2.93 -18.06 0.00
C PHE A 42 -3.23 -19.56 0.07
N THR A 43 -3.28 -20.10 1.27
CA THR A 43 -3.71 -21.47 1.54
C THR A 43 -4.98 -21.45 2.38
N THR A 44 -5.90 -22.35 2.08
CA THR A 44 -7.07 -22.67 2.90
C THR A 44 -6.77 -23.94 3.70
N ARG A 45 -6.95 -23.89 5.02
CA ARG A 45 -6.64 -25.02 5.92
C ARG A 45 -7.69 -26.12 5.88
N SER A 46 -8.91 -25.78 5.47
CA SER A 46 -10.05 -26.68 5.30
C SER A 46 -10.96 -26.14 4.21
N ASP A 47 -11.93 -26.94 3.78
CA ASP A 47 -13.01 -26.45 2.93
C ASP A 47 -13.79 -25.34 3.65
N GLY A 48 -14.21 -24.30 2.94
CA GLY A 48 -14.92 -23.19 3.54
C GLY A 48 -15.27 -22.06 2.60
N ASP A 49 -15.87 -21.02 3.18
CA ASP A 49 -16.24 -19.79 2.50
C ASP A 49 -15.53 -18.62 3.16
N THR A 50 -15.24 -17.58 2.38
CA THR A 50 -14.82 -16.28 2.88
C THR A 50 -15.25 -15.19 1.90
N PHE A 51 -14.65 -14.02 1.96
CA PHE A 51 -14.87 -12.94 1.02
C PHE A 51 -13.60 -12.11 0.85
N LEU A 52 -13.54 -11.39 -0.27
CA LEU A 52 -12.50 -10.42 -0.61
C LEU A 52 -13.07 -9.01 -0.44
N GLU A 53 -12.38 -8.14 0.27
CA GLU A 53 -12.73 -6.73 0.38
C GLU A 53 -12.20 -5.94 -0.83
N VAL A 54 -13.08 -5.18 -1.50
CA VAL A 54 -12.74 -4.26 -2.59
C VAL A 54 -13.84 -3.21 -2.78
N LYS A 55 -13.46 -1.94 -2.95
CA LYS A 55 -14.34 -0.80 -3.18
C LYS A 55 -13.99 -0.06 -4.47
N PRO A 56 -14.24 -0.68 -5.63
CA PRO A 56 -13.74 -0.17 -6.90
C PRO A 56 -14.69 0.86 -7.52
N ALA A 57 -14.18 1.60 -8.51
CA ALA A 57 -15.02 2.25 -9.51
C ALA A 57 -15.69 1.23 -10.41
N GLU A 58 -14.93 0.22 -10.82
CA GLU A 58 -15.37 -0.88 -11.64
C GLU A 58 -14.51 -2.10 -11.29
N LEU A 59 -15.15 -3.20 -10.91
CA LEU A 59 -14.48 -4.50 -10.79
C LEU A 59 -14.57 -5.19 -12.15
N ARG A 60 -13.46 -5.23 -12.91
CA ARG A 60 -13.48 -5.69 -14.31
C ARG A 60 -13.45 -7.20 -14.43
N SER A 61 -12.61 -7.84 -13.62
CA SER A 61 -12.48 -9.29 -13.62
C SER A 61 -11.94 -9.78 -12.29
N VAL A 62 -12.39 -10.97 -11.89
CA VAL A 62 -11.80 -11.74 -10.79
C VAL A 62 -11.72 -13.19 -11.21
N THR A 63 -10.61 -13.84 -10.89
CA THR A 63 -10.43 -15.27 -11.08
C THR A 63 -9.91 -15.90 -9.79
N LEU A 64 -10.35 -17.13 -9.52
CA LEU A 64 -9.85 -17.99 -8.46
C LEU A 64 -9.35 -19.28 -9.12
N ASP A 65 -8.06 -19.56 -9.00
CA ASP A 65 -7.39 -20.71 -9.63
C ASP A 65 -7.62 -20.77 -11.15
N GLY A 66 -7.65 -19.60 -11.78
CA GLY A 66 -7.92 -19.42 -13.20
C GLY A 66 -9.39 -19.58 -13.60
N GLN A 67 -10.30 -19.92 -12.67
CA GLN A 67 -11.74 -19.93 -12.91
C GLN A 67 -12.33 -18.54 -12.68
N PRO A 68 -13.13 -17.99 -13.61
CA PRO A 68 -13.75 -16.68 -13.44
C PRO A 68 -14.78 -16.69 -12.31
N LEU A 69 -14.77 -15.64 -11.49
CA LEU A 69 -15.84 -15.30 -10.56
C LEU A 69 -16.68 -14.17 -11.17
N ASP A 70 -17.95 -14.09 -10.77
CA ASP A 70 -18.87 -13.05 -11.23
C ASP A 70 -18.61 -11.72 -10.49
N PRO A 71 -18.11 -10.66 -11.14
CA PRO A 71 -17.90 -9.36 -10.49
C PRO A 71 -19.19 -8.73 -9.97
N ASP A 72 -20.35 -9.05 -10.57
CA ASP A 72 -21.65 -8.53 -10.16
C ASP A 72 -22.13 -9.11 -8.82
N SER A 73 -21.43 -10.15 -8.32
CA SER A 73 -21.66 -10.69 -6.97
C SER A 73 -21.05 -9.83 -5.85
N LEU A 74 -20.27 -8.80 -6.20
CA LEU A 74 -19.75 -7.82 -5.25
C LEU A 74 -20.92 -7.09 -4.58
N HIS A 75 -21.05 -7.24 -3.26
CA HIS A 75 -22.11 -6.61 -2.49
C HIS A 75 -21.53 -5.97 -1.23
N GLU A 76 -21.82 -4.69 -1.01
CA GLU A 76 -21.31 -3.91 0.13
C GLU A 76 -19.78 -4.03 0.29
N ASP A 77 -19.06 -3.82 -0.82
CA ASP A 77 -17.59 -3.84 -0.90
C ASP A 77 -16.97 -5.23 -0.57
N ARG A 78 -17.77 -6.31 -0.59
CA ARG A 78 -17.34 -7.68 -0.33
C ARG A 78 -17.71 -8.61 -1.48
N LEU A 79 -16.70 -9.22 -2.10
CA LEU A 79 -16.88 -10.26 -3.12
C LEU A 79 -16.85 -11.64 -2.46
N PRO A 80 -17.93 -12.43 -2.52
CA PRO A 80 -17.98 -13.74 -1.87
C PRO A 80 -17.04 -14.75 -2.56
N LEU A 81 -16.24 -15.47 -1.77
CA LEU A 81 -15.44 -16.60 -2.22
C LEU A 81 -16.06 -17.87 -1.63
N LYS A 82 -16.71 -18.65 -2.49
CA LYS A 82 -17.54 -19.80 -2.09
C LYS A 82 -16.88 -21.13 -2.47
N ASN A 83 -17.09 -22.13 -1.63
CA ASN A 83 -16.61 -23.50 -1.87
C ASN A 83 -15.09 -23.58 -2.09
N LEU A 84 -14.32 -22.81 -1.33
CA LEU A 84 -12.87 -22.99 -1.30
C LEU A 84 -12.58 -24.39 -0.76
N THR A 85 -11.71 -25.13 -1.45
CA THR A 85 -11.26 -26.46 -1.02
C THR A 85 -9.96 -26.33 -0.24
N ALA A 86 -9.68 -27.17 0.74
CA ALA A 86 -8.38 -27.15 1.42
C ALA A 86 -7.20 -27.25 0.42
N GLY A 87 -6.26 -26.32 0.47
CA GLY A 87 -5.11 -26.30 -0.43
C GLY A 87 -4.60 -24.90 -0.77
N GLU A 88 -3.69 -24.83 -1.72
CA GLU A 88 -3.18 -23.56 -2.25
C GLU A 88 -4.15 -22.97 -3.27
N HIS A 89 -4.28 -21.65 -3.22
CA HIS A 89 -5.13 -20.87 -4.11
C HIS A 89 -4.40 -19.64 -4.64
N GLU A 90 -4.77 -19.24 -5.84
CA GLU A 90 -4.40 -17.96 -6.44
C GLU A 90 -5.65 -17.20 -6.84
N LEU A 91 -5.84 -16.02 -6.23
CA LEU A 91 -6.87 -15.07 -6.62
C LEU A 91 -6.23 -13.96 -7.46
N ARG A 92 -6.84 -13.62 -8.60
CA ARG A 92 -6.45 -12.46 -9.41
C ARG A 92 -7.63 -11.55 -9.57
N ALA A 93 -7.43 -10.25 -9.38
CA ALA A 93 -8.47 -9.25 -9.55
C ALA A 93 -7.93 -8.03 -10.29
N GLU A 94 -8.71 -7.53 -11.24
CA GLU A 94 -8.44 -6.29 -11.97
C GLU A 94 -9.58 -5.30 -11.75
N ALA A 95 -9.25 -4.11 -11.29
CA ALA A 95 -10.22 -3.08 -10.96
C ALA A 95 -9.74 -1.68 -11.38
N SER A 96 -10.69 -0.82 -11.74
CA SER A 96 -10.46 0.63 -11.72
C SER A 96 -10.85 1.14 -10.34
N MET A 97 -9.97 1.89 -9.69
CA MET A 97 -10.12 2.41 -8.33
C MET A 97 -10.22 3.94 -8.37
N ARG A 98 -10.83 4.55 -7.35
CA ARG A 98 -10.98 6.02 -7.30
C ARG A 98 -9.87 6.64 -6.48
N TYR A 99 -9.33 7.75 -6.95
CA TYR A 99 -8.58 8.64 -6.07
C TYR A 99 -9.50 9.24 -5.00
N SER A 100 -8.97 9.46 -3.80
CA SER A 100 -9.60 10.24 -2.75
C SER A 100 -9.05 11.66 -2.72
N ARG A 101 -9.81 12.58 -2.13
CA ARG A 101 -9.42 13.98 -1.86
C ARG A 101 -9.64 14.36 -0.39
N THR A 102 -9.78 13.35 0.48
CA THR A 102 -10.14 13.55 1.89
C THR A 102 -9.19 12.85 2.85
N GLY A 103 -7.97 12.53 2.42
CA GLY A 103 -6.89 11.98 3.24
C GLY A 103 -6.93 10.47 3.53
N GLU A 104 -7.69 9.67 2.77
CA GLU A 104 -7.77 8.21 2.89
C GLU A 104 -7.62 7.46 1.56
N GLY A 105 -7.39 6.13 1.58
CA GLY A 105 -7.21 5.33 0.37
C GLY A 105 -6.00 5.81 -0.43
N MET A 106 -6.13 5.97 -1.75
CA MET A 106 -5.12 6.65 -2.58
C MET A 106 -5.51 8.13 -2.70
N HIS A 107 -4.97 8.97 -1.82
CA HIS A 107 -5.23 10.39 -1.84
C HIS A 107 -4.51 11.07 -3.01
N ARG A 108 -5.20 11.99 -3.67
CA ARG A 108 -4.72 12.78 -4.79
C ARG A 108 -4.84 14.27 -4.51
N PHE A 109 -3.71 14.94 -4.51
CA PHE A 109 -3.60 16.38 -4.33
C PHE A 109 -2.93 17.02 -5.54
N THR A 110 -3.42 18.18 -5.99
CA THR A 110 -2.72 19.04 -6.93
C THR A 110 -2.34 20.30 -6.21
N ASP A 111 -1.04 20.54 -6.11
CA ASP A 111 -0.51 21.66 -5.35
C ASP A 111 -0.74 22.97 -6.13
N PRO A 112 -1.46 23.95 -5.54
CA PRO A 112 -1.75 25.20 -6.23
C PRO A 112 -0.51 26.10 -6.43
N VAL A 113 0.61 25.80 -5.76
CA VAL A 113 1.84 26.62 -5.83
C VAL A 113 2.71 26.22 -7.01
N ASP A 114 2.95 24.92 -7.21
CA ASP A 114 3.78 24.41 -8.30
C ASP A 114 2.96 23.81 -9.47
N GLY A 115 1.65 23.60 -9.28
CA GLY A 115 0.76 22.99 -10.28
C GLY A 115 0.93 21.49 -10.41
N GLU A 116 1.77 20.86 -9.58
CA GLU A 116 2.13 19.46 -9.67
C GLU A 116 1.18 18.57 -8.87
N THR A 117 1.10 17.31 -9.28
CA THR A 117 0.28 16.30 -8.61
C THR A 117 1.11 15.45 -7.66
N TYR A 118 0.57 15.22 -6.47
CA TYR A 118 1.14 14.34 -5.46
C TYR A 118 0.08 13.35 -4.99
N LEU A 119 0.47 12.09 -4.90
CA LEU A 119 -0.34 10.97 -4.44
C LEU A 119 0.30 10.33 -3.23
N TYR A 120 -0.52 9.85 -2.30
CA TYR A 120 -0.09 8.96 -1.24
C TYR A 120 -1.21 8.03 -0.80
N THR A 121 -0.85 6.88 -0.25
CA THR A 121 -1.81 5.98 0.38
C THR A 121 -1.96 6.25 1.87
N GLN A 122 -3.20 6.22 2.37
CA GLN A 122 -3.51 6.10 3.79
C GLN A 122 -4.54 4.99 3.96
N LEU A 123 -4.07 3.82 4.40
CA LEU A 123 -4.86 2.58 4.36
C LEU A 123 -5.34 2.09 5.73
N ALA A 124 -5.02 2.82 6.81
CA ALA A 124 -5.45 2.48 8.15
C ALA A 124 -6.97 2.31 8.25
N MET A 125 -7.42 1.56 9.26
CA MET A 125 -8.81 1.12 9.42
C MET A 125 -9.23 0.13 8.33
N ASP A 126 -10.12 0.53 7.42
CA ASP A 126 -10.69 -0.31 6.35
C ASP A 126 -10.52 0.35 4.97
N ASP A 127 -9.50 1.20 4.80
CA ASP A 127 -9.29 1.96 3.56
C ASP A 127 -8.42 1.23 2.52
N VAL A 128 -7.85 0.05 2.85
CA VAL A 128 -7.12 -0.81 1.90
C VAL A 128 -7.97 -1.13 0.68
N GLN A 129 -9.24 -1.48 0.90
CA GLN A 129 -10.20 -1.83 -0.16
C GLN A 129 -10.41 -0.72 -1.20
N ARG A 130 -9.99 0.52 -0.91
CA ARG A 130 -10.03 1.65 -1.86
C ARG A 130 -8.85 1.71 -2.81
N VAL A 131 -7.81 0.90 -2.57
CA VAL A 131 -6.58 0.89 -3.40
C VAL A 131 -6.35 -0.44 -4.08
N PHE A 132 -6.56 -1.56 -3.37
CA PHE A 132 -6.46 -2.87 -3.98
C PHE A 132 -7.37 -3.89 -3.27
N PRO A 133 -7.84 -4.92 -4.00
CA PRO A 133 -8.56 -6.03 -3.39
C PRO A 133 -7.69 -6.77 -2.37
N ALA A 134 -8.20 -7.01 -1.16
CA ALA A 134 -7.43 -7.66 -0.10
C ALA A 134 -8.30 -8.53 0.81
N PHE A 135 -7.64 -9.39 1.61
CA PHE A 135 -8.24 -9.95 2.82
C PHE A 135 -7.91 -8.97 3.94
N ASP A 136 -8.71 -7.91 4.08
CA ASP A 136 -8.33 -6.75 4.87
C ASP A 136 -8.48 -7.00 6.37
N GLN A 137 -7.44 -7.58 6.96
CA GLN A 137 -7.43 -8.05 8.34
C GLN A 137 -5.99 -8.02 8.91
N PRO A 138 -5.73 -7.32 10.03
CA PRO A 138 -4.37 -7.08 10.50
C PRO A 138 -3.54 -8.33 10.83
N ASP A 139 -4.14 -9.40 11.35
CA ASP A 139 -3.44 -10.64 11.71
C ASP A 139 -3.20 -11.60 10.53
N LEU A 140 -3.71 -11.28 9.33
CA LEU A 140 -3.38 -11.97 8.07
C LEU A 140 -2.18 -11.30 7.37
N LYS A 141 -1.01 -11.39 7.99
CA LYS A 141 0.21 -10.78 7.44
C LYS A 141 0.71 -11.52 6.21
N ALA A 142 1.21 -10.78 5.23
CA ALA A 142 1.73 -11.32 3.98
C ALA A 142 2.92 -10.50 3.46
N VAL A 143 3.69 -11.08 2.54
CA VAL A 143 4.71 -10.33 1.78
C VAL A 143 4.04 -9.53 0.67
N PHE A 144 4.44 -8.28 0.47
CA PHE A 144 3.94 -7.43 -0.61
C PHE A 144 5.03 -7.15 -1.64
N GLU A 145 4.68 -7.32 -2.90
CA GLU A 145 5.44 -6.87 -4.06
C GLU A 145 4.61 -5.80 -4.77
N VAL A 146 5.04 -4.55 -4.66
CA VAL A 146 4.33 -3.41 -5.25
C VAL A 146 5.08 -2.92 -6.49
N SER A 147 4.34 -2.74 -7.58
CA SER A 147 4.85 -2.06 -8.76
C SER A 147 3.90 -0.95 -9.20
N VAL A 148 4.49 0.12 -9.73
CA VAL A 148 3.76 1.35 -10.05
C VAL A 148 4.18 1.84 -11.42
N LYS A 149 3.21 1.97 -12.32
CA LYS A 149 3.36 2.75 -13.54
C LYS A 149 2.89 4.17 -13.26
N ALA A 150 3.80 5.13 -13.42
CA ALA A 150 3.57 6.53 -13.14
C ALA A 150 4.06 7.40 -14.33
N PRO A 151 3.62 8.66 -14.43
CA PRO A 151 4.20 9.62 -15.36
C PRO A 151 5.73 9.69 -15.27
N ASP A 152 6.41 9.93 -16.40
CA ASP A 152 7.88 9.85 -16.50
C ASP A 152 8.64 10.78 -15.55
N GLU A 153 8.07 11.94 -15.26
CA GLU A 153 8.64 12.98 -14.38
C GLU A 153 8.43 12.69 -12.89
N TRP A 154 7.66 11.65 -12.55
CA TRP A 154 7.35 11.30 -11.17
C TRP A 154 8.37 10.31 -10.59
N THR A 155 8.58 10.47 -9.29
CA THR A 155 9.25 9.48 -8.43
C THR A 155 8.19 8.68 -7.68
N VAL A 156 8.52 7.45 -7.30
CA VAL A 156 7.67 6.57 -6.50
C VAL A 156 8.41 6.12 -5.25
N LEU A 157 7.74 6.20 -4.11
CA LEU A 157 8.15 5.67 -2.82
C LEU A 157 7.17 4.55 -2.44
N ALA A 158 7.67 3.51 -1.79
CA ALA A 158 6.88 2.43 -1.20
C ALA A 158 7.58 1.92 0.07
N ASN A 159 7.03 0.87 0.71
CA ASN A 159 7.60 0.33 1.96
C ASN A 159 9.05 -0.15 1.87
N GLY A 160 9.53 -0.47 0.67
CA GLY A 160 10.92 -0.88 0.43
C GLY A 160 11.58 -0.05 -0.66
N ILE A 161 12.88 -0.23 -0.84
CA ILE A 161 13.66 0.46 -1.88
C ILE A 161 12.97 0.28 -3.24
N THR A 162 12.65 1.41 -3.88
CA THR A 162 11.84 1.43 -5.11
C THR A 162 12.66 1.96 -6.27
N GLU A 163 12.80 1.16 -7.31
CA GLU A 163 13.63 1.47 -8.48
C GLU A 163 12.81 1.49 -9.77
N ARG A 164 13.17 2.39 -10.68
CA ARG A 164 12.54 2.48 -12.00
C ARG A 164 13.21 1.54 -12.99
N GLY A 165 12.47 0.55 -13.48
CA GLY A 165 12.93 -0.35 -14.53
C GLY A 165 13.08 0.33 -15.89
N ALA A 166 13.81 -0.31 -16.80
CA ALA A 166 14.00 0.18 -18.17
C ALA A 166 12.68 0.23 -18.99
N ASP A 167 11.66 -0.49 -18.55
CA ASP A 167 10.29 -0.46 -19.08
C ASP A 167 9.45 0.69 -18.51
N GLY A 168 10.05 1.56 -17.69
CA GLY A 168 9.41 2.72 -17.10
C GLY A 168 8.58 2.43 -15.85
N ILE A 169 8.48 1.17 -15.42
CA ILE A 169 7.70 0.74 -14.25
C ILE A 169 8.59 0.77 -13.00
N TRP A 170 8.10 1.40 -11.94
CA TRP A 170 8.72 1.39 -10.63
C TRP A 170 8.41 0.08 -9.90
N ARG A 171 9.42 -0.53 -9.28
CA ARG A 171 9.28 -1.79 -8.53
C ARG A 171 9.92 -1.63 -7.16
N ALA A 172 9.13 -1.87 -6.13
CA ALA A 172 9.61 -1.90 -4.75
C ALA A 172 10.22 -3.26 -4.42
N ALA A 173 11.25 -3.27 -3.59
CA ALA A 173 11.72 -4.50 -2.96
C ALA A 173 10.58 -5.18 -2.16
N PRO A 174 10.49 -6.53 -2.15
CA PRO A 174 9.44 -7.21 -1.42
C PRO A 174 9.52 -6.92 0.09
N THR A 175 8.38 -6.66 0.72
CA THR A 175 8.33 -6.40 2.16
C THR A 175 8.61 -7.66 2.99
N PRO A 176 9.06 -7.53 4.26
CA PRO A 176 8.77 -8.53 5.28
C PRO A 176 7.24 -8.76 5.40
N PRO A 177 6.77 -9.84 6.04
CA PRO A 177 5.35 -10.02 6.29
C PRO A 177 4.76 -8.87 7.13
N ILE A 178 3.88 -8.09 6.52
CA ILE A 178 3.18 -6.96 7.13
C ILE A 178 1.67 -7.11 6.99
N SER A 179 0.93 -6.34 7.77
CA SER A 179 -0.53 -6.21 7.63
C SER A 179 -0.87 -5.35 6.40
N THR A 180 -2.02 -5.59 5.77
CA THR A 180 -2.49 -4.86 4.58
C THR A 180 -2.50 -3.33 4.76
N TYR A 181 -2.91 -2.86 5.94
CA TYR A 181 -3.01 -1.42 6.25
C TYR A 181 -1.66 -0.69 6.29
N LEU A 182 -0.55 -1.42 6.38
CA LEU A 182 0.80 -0.83 6.37
C LEU A 182 1.35 -0.65 4.95
N VAL A 183 0.67 -1.15 3.91
CA VAL A 183 1.14 -0.93 2.54
C VAL A 183 1.12 0.55 2.20
N ALA A 184 2.27 1.08 1.77
CA ALA A 184 2.44 2.47 1.39
C ALA A 184 2.89 2.61 -0.05
N VAL A 185 2.29 3.58 -0.74
CA VAL A 185 2.79 4.16 -1.99
C VAL A 185 2.65 5.68 -1.93
N ALA A 186 3.71 6.40 -2.28
CA ALA A 186 3.63 7.83 -2.58
C ALA A 186 4.24 8.09 -3.95
N ALA A 187 3.54 8.84 -4.80
CA ALA A 187 3.93 9.05 -6.19
C ALA A 187 3.72 10.50 -6.60
N GLY A 188 4.67 11.05 -7.33
CA GLY A 188 4.66 12.46 -7.68
C GLY A 188 6.09 12.98 -7.87
N PRO A 189 6.23 14.25 -8.25
CA PRO A 189 7.53 14.87 -8.44
C PRO A 189 8.18 15.28 -7.11
N TRP A 190 8.28 14.37 -6.15
CA TRP A 190 8.76 14.63 -4.79
C TRP A 190 10.17 15.26 -4.77
N HIS A 191 10.33 16.34 -3.99
CA HIS A 191 11.65 16.78 -3.53
C HIS A 191 12.12 15.83 -2.44
N SER A 192 13.35 15.34 -2.55
CA SER A 192 13.87 14.29 -1.68
C SER A 192 15.27 14.65 -1.20
N VAL A 193 15.46 14.64 0.12
CA VAL A 193 16.80 14.69 0.72
C VAL A 193 17.10 13.32 1.30
N ARG A 194 18.28 12.77 1.00
CA ARG A 194 18.67 11.43 1.42
C ARG A 194 19.93 11.46 2.26
N THR A 195 20.03 10.51 3.19
CA THR A 195 21.21 10.28 4.02
C THR A 195 21.39 8.79 4.28
N GLU A 196 22.40 8.42 5.06
CA GLU A 196 22.62 7.06 5.53
C GLU A 196 22.83 7.10 7.05
N HIS A 197 22.29 6.12 7.77
CA HIS A 197 22.61 5.90 9.17
C HIS A 197 22.72 4.41 9.45
N ARG A 198 23.82 4.00 10.08
CA ARG A 198 24.12 2.58 10.37
C ARG A 198 24.03 1.63 9.15
N GLY A 199 24.42 2.10 7.97
CA GLY A 199 24.37 1.29 6.75
C GLY A 199 22.97 1.16 6.13
N LEU A 200 21.96 1.86 6.67
CA LEU A 200 20.61 1.91 6.14
C LEU A 200 20.37 3.27 5.45
N PRO A 201 19.82 3.30 4.22
CA PRO A 201 19.39 4.52 3.56
C PRO A 201 18.21 5.18 4.27
N PHE A 202 18.25 6.50 4.42
CA PHE A 202 17.16 7.32 4.94
C PHE A 202 16.74 8.35 3.89
N GLY A 203 15.45 8.71 3.90
CA GLY A 203 14.90 9.76 3.05
C GLY A 203 13.90 10.64 3.77
N ILE A 204 13.90 11.92 3.43
CA ILE A 204 12.80 12.83 3.74
C ILE A 204 12.28 13.42 2.43
N HIS A 205 10.96 13.38 2.27
CA HIS A 205 10.28 13.73 1.05
C HIS A 205 9.21 14.79 1.30
N CYS A 206 9.14 15.79 0.43
CA CYS A 206 8.04 16.76 0.43
C CYS A 206 7.68 17.16 -1.01
N ARG A 207 6.52 17.78 -1.17
CA ARG A 207 6.17 18.46 -2.42
C ARG A 207 7.20 19.54 -2.78
N ARG A 208 7.49 19.75 -4.06
CA ARG A 208 8.54 20.70 -4.54
C ARG A 208 8.32 22.10 -4.02
N SER A 209 7.08 22.56 -3.95
CA SER A 209 6.76 23.88 -3.38
C SER A 209 7.22 24.07 -1.92
N LEU A 210 7.45 22.98 -1.18
CA LEU A 210 7.93 23.00 0.20
C LEU A 210 9.44 22.79 0.34
N ALA A 211 10.15 22.47 -0.74
CA ALA A 211 11.58 22.20 -0.72
C ALA A 211 12.41 23.29 0.00
N PRO A 212 12.20 24.60 -0.25
CA PRO A 212 13.00 25.64 0.40
C PRO A 212 12.83 25.71 1.92
N TYR A 213 11.71 25.22 2.45
CA TYR A 213 11.46 25.18 3.90
C TYR A 213 12.00 23.89 4.49
N LEU A 214 11.79 22.75 3.82
CA LEU A 214 12.34 21.47 4.26
C LEU A 214 13.86 21.53 4.33
N ASP A 215 14.53 22.09 3.30
CA ASP A 215 15.99 22.13 3.22
C ASP A 215 16.65 22.88 4.40
N VAL A 216 15.95 23.85 4.99
CA VAL A 216 16.43 24.60 6.17
C VAL A 216 16.44 23.73 7.43
N ASP A 217 15.41 22.89 7.60
CA ASP A 217 15.19 22.09 8.81
C ASP A 217 15.73 20.64 8.67
N THR A 218 16.18 20.24 7.48
CA THR A 218 16.49 18.84 7.14
C THR A 218 17.52 18.20 8.08
N GLU A 219 18.61 18.91 8.43
CA GLU A 219 19.65 18.34 9.29
C GLU A 219 19.12 18.08 10.70
N GLU A 220 18.29 18.97 11.26
CA GLU A 220 17.67 18.78 12.57
C GLU A 220 16.72 17.57 12.55
N ILE A 221 15.89 17.45 11.50
CA ILE A 221 14.96 16.32 11.35
C ILE A 221 15.74 15.00 11.27
N PHE A 222 16.83 14.94 10.51
CA PHE A 222 17.68 13.75 10.45
C PHE A 222 18.41 13.47 11.76
N GLU A 223 18.93 14.48 12.46
CA GLU A 223 19.55 14.31 13.77
C GLU A 223 18.58 13.66 14.76
N VAL A 224 17.37 14.20 14.88
CA VAL A 224 16.33 13.65 15.77
C VAL A 224 15.92 12.24 15.33
N THR A 225 15.73 12.01 14.03
CA THR A 225 15.33 10.70 13.51
C THR A 225 16.39 9.64 13.79
N ARG A 226 17.68 9.94 13.56
CA ARG A 226 18.79 9.03 13.85
C ARG A 226 18.93 8.75 15.35
N ALA A 227 18.78 9.77 16.20
CA ALA A 227 18.79 9.60 17.65
C ALA A 227 17.63 8.70 18.14
N CYS A 228 16.42 8.88 17.61
CA CYS A 228 15.29 8.00 17.90
C CYS A 228 15.52 6.57 17.42
N TYR A 229 16.05 6.41 16.20
CA TYR A 229 16.40 5.11 15.64
C TYR A 229 17.43 4.36 16.51
N ASP A 230 18.50 5.04 16.94
CA ASP A 230 19.50 4.49 17.85
C ASP A 230 18.88 4.10 19.19
N ARG A 231 18.01 4.97 19.73
CA ARG A 231 17.34 4.71 21.01
C ARG A 231 16.43 3.48 20.96
N TYR A 232 15.80 3.19 19.82
CA TYR A 232 15.02 1.97 19.65
C TYR A 232 15.90 0.72 19.61
N HIS A 233 17.08 0.79 18.98
CA HIS A 233 18.05 -0.32 18.98
C HIS A 233 18.70 -0.58 20.35
N GLU A 234 18.67 0.39 21.26
CA GLU A 234 19.04 0.15 22.66
C GLU A 234 17.92 -0.50 23.49
N LYS A 235 16.67 -0.35 23.03
CA LYS A 235 15.47 -0.79 23.76
C LYS A 235 14.98 -2.16 23.33
N PHE A 236 15.13 -2.49 22.06
CA PHE A 236 14.64 -3.72 21.45
C PHE A 236 15.81 -4.54 20.90
N GLU A 237 15.71 -5.87 21.03
CA GLU A 237 16.76 -6.79 20.55
C GLU A 237 16.62 -7.04 19.05
N GLU A 238 15.40 -6.99 18.53
CA GLU A 238 15.10 -7.19 17.12
C GLU A 238 15.61 -6.01 16.28
N PRO A 239 16.37 -6.27 15.21
CA PRO A 239 16.81 -5.21 14.31
C PRO A 239 15.63 -4.65 13.53
N TYR A 240 15.77 -3.40 13.05
CA TYR A 240 14.84 -2.84 12.09
C TYR A 240 14.77 -3.72 10.82
N PRO A 241 13.59 -4.18 10.38
CA PRO A 241 13.49 -5.27 9.40
C PRO A 241 13.42 -4.81 7.93
N PHE A 242 13.32 -3.51 7.66
CA PHE A 242 13.21 -2.97 6.29
C PHE A 242 14.56 -2.49 5.75
N ASP A 243 14.63 -2.29 4.44
CA ASP A 243 15.83 -1.97 3.68
C ASP A 243 16.09 -0.47 3.50
N SER A 244 15.11 0.38 3.82
CA SER A 244 15.25 1.84 3.94
C SER A 244 14.34 2.40 5.05
N TYR A 245 14.55 3.66 5.41
CA TYR A 245 13.66 4.41 6.31
C TYR A 245 13.32 5.78 5.69
N ASP A 246 12.11 5.93 5.19
CA ASP A 246 11.67 7.16 4.51
C ASP A 246 10.56 7.87 5.32
N GLN A 247 10.57 9.20 5.36
CA GLN A 247 9.51 10.04 5.91
C GLN A 247 8.95 10.93 4.80
N ALA A 248 7.65 10.87 4.54
CA ALA A 248 6.99 11.71 3.56
C ALA A 248 6.07 12.74 4.23
N PHE A 249 6.36 14.02 3.99
CA PHE A 249 5.52 15.14 4.39
C PHE A 249 4.44 15.34 3.31
N VAL A 250 3.31 14.67 3.51
CA VAL A 250 2.21 14.61 2.54
C VAL A 250 1.14 15.70 2.79
N PRO A 251 0.45 16.18 1.74
CA PRO A 251 -0.62 17.19 1.88
C PRO A 251 -1.91 16.59 2.46
N GLU A 252 -2.73 17.42 3.10
CA GLU A 252 -4.11 17.07 3.51
C GLU A 252 -4.22 15.74 4.31
N PHE A 253 -3.25 15.49 5.20
CA PHE A 253 -3.24 14.27 6.01
C PHE A 253 -4.21 14.35 7.18
N ASN A 254 -5.08 13.35 7.33
CA ASN A 254 -6.13 13.34 8.34
C ASN A 254 -5.62 13.13 9.77
N ALA A 255 -4.50 12.44 9.91
CA ALA A 255 -3.88 12.13 11.20
C ALA A 255 -2.67 13.04 11.46
N GLY A 256 -2.00 12.88 12.60
CA GLY A 256 -0.71 13.53 12.84
C GLY A 256 0.43 12.89 12.05
N ALA A 257 0.42 11.55 11.94
CA ALA A 257 1.37 10.73 11.20
C ALA A 257 0.80 9.31 11.02
N MET A 258 1.45 8.48 10.22
CA MET A 258 1.17 7.05 10.07
C MET A 258 2.49 6.28 9.93
N GLU A 259 2.57 5.09 10.53
CA GLU A 259 3.80 4.29 10.69
C GLU A 259 4.07 3.24 9.61
N ASN A 260 3.63 3.50 8.37
CA ASN A 260 3.69 2.55 7.26
C ASN A 260 5.12 2.03 6.96
#